data_AF-A0A383A8H2-F1
#
_entry.id   AF-A0A383A8H2-F1
#
_cell.length_a   1.000
_cell.length_b   1.000
_cell.length_c   1.000
_cell.angle_alpha   90.00
_cell.angle_beta   90.00
_cell.angle_gamma   90.00
#
_symmetry.space_group_name_H-M   'P 1'
#
loop_
_entity.id
_entity.type
_entity.pdbx_description
1 polymer ?
#
loop_
_entity_poly.entity_id
_entity_poly.type
_entity_poly.pdbx_seq_one_letter_code
_entity_poly.pdbx_strand_id
1 'polypeptide(L)' 'MTKLSININKFALLRNARGTNHPDLVEVAEKCVKFGAQGITLHPRPDERHAKFSD' A
#
# COMPACT_ATOMS: atom_id res chain seq x y z
N MET A 1 -13.12 15.03 14.86
CA MET A 1 -13.08 14.91 13.39
C MET A 1 -12.68 13.50 13.02
N THR A 2 -13.34 12.90 12.03
CA THR A 2 -12.97 11.59 11.48
C THR A 2 -11.65 11.69 10.70
N LYS A 3 -10.79 10.67 10.78
CA LYS A 3 -9.52 10.59 10.04
C LYS A 3 -9.61 9.54 8.93
N LEU A 4 -9.06 9.86 7.76
CA LEU A 4 -8.90 8.93 6.64
C LEU A 4 -7.56 8.21 6.72
N SER A 5 -7.60 6.88 6.75
CA SER A 5 -6.43 6.02 6.54
C SER A 5 -6.62 5.23 5.24
N ILE A 6 -5.69 5.35 4.29
CA ILE A 6 -5.83 4.72 2.98
C ILE A 6 -5.24 3.31 3.01
N ASN A 7 -6.06 2.31 2.66
CA ASN A 7 -5.57 0.95 2.50
C ASN A 7 -4.86 0.78 1.15
N ILE A 8 -3.56 0.49 1.17
CA ILE A 8 -2.74 0.38 -0.06
C ILE A 8 -2.48 -1.06 -0.52
N ASN A 9 -3.09 -2.07 0.12
CA ASN A 9 -2.92 -3.48 -0.23
C ASN A 9 -3.26 -3.79 -1.71
N LYS A 10 -4.17 -3.02 -2.33
CA LYS A 10 -4.52 -3.22 -3.74
C LYS A 10 -3.43 -2.79 -4.72
N PHE A 11 -2.60 -1.81 -4.36
CA PHE A 11 -1.40 -1.48 -5.15
C PHE A 11 -0.39 -2.62 -5.10
N ALA A 12 -0.20 -3.23 -3.92
CA ALA A 12 0.68 -4.38 -3.73
C ALA A 12 0.22 -5.59 -4.56
N LEU A 13 -1.10 -5.82 -4.65
CA LEU A 13 -1.69 -6.84 -5.51
C LEU A 13 -1.37 -6.60 -7.00
N LEU A 14 -1.49 -5.36 -7.49
CA LEU A 14 -1.15 -5.00 -8.87
C LEU A 14 0.34 -5.23 -9.16
N ARG A 15 1.21 -4.78 -8.25
CA ARG A 15 2.66 -4.97 -8.32
C ARG A 15 3.02 -6.45 -8.39
N ASN A 16 2.49 -7.25 -7.46
CA ASN A 16 2.80 -8.68 -7.38
C ASN A 16 2.32 -9.45 -8.62
N ALA A 17 1.20 -9.04 -9.22
CA ALA A 17 0.68 -9.65 -10.45
C ALA A 17 1.57 -9.42 -11.70
N ARG A 18 2.61 -8.59 -11.59
CA ARG A 18 3.59 -8.31 -12.65
C ARG A 18 5.00 -8.74 -12.32
N GLY A 19 5.29 -9.08 -11.05
CA GLY A 19 6.64 -9.43 -10.60
C GLY A 19 7.65 -8.28 -10.74
N THR A 20 7.18 -7.05 -10.85
CA THR A 20 8.00 -5.83 -10.93
C THR A 20 7.84 -5.01 -9.64
N ASN A 21 8.67 -3.97 -9.43
CA ASN A 21 8.41 -2.96 -8.39
C ASN A 21 7.57 -1.80 -8.92
N HIS A 22 6.48 -2.10 -9.63
CA HIS A 22 5.55 -1.07 -10.12
C HIS A 22 4.09 -1.55 -9.99
N PRO A 23 3.23 -0.82 -9.25
CA PRO A 23 3.52 0.42 -8.50
C PRO A 23 4.45 0.18 -7.29
N ASP A 24 5.28 1.18 -6.98
CA ASP A 24 6.09 1.23 -5.75
C ASP A 24 5.20 1.65 -4.57
N LEU A 25 5.19 0.87 -3.49
CA LEU A 25 4.32 1.12 -2.34
C LEU A 25 4.73 2.33 -1.50
N VAL A 26 6.03 2.64 -1.44
CA VAL A 26 6.53 3.83 -0.72
C VAL A 26 6.06 5.08 -1.44
N GLU A 27 6.21 5.12 -2.76
CA GLU A 27 5.73 6.24 -3.59
C GLU A 27 4.22 6.43 -3.48
N VAL A 28 3.45 5.32 -3.47
CA VAL A 28 2.00 5.36 -3.25
C VAL A 28 1.65 5.93 -1.87
N ALA A 29 2.32 5.47 -0.81
CA ALA A 29 2.08 5.93 0.55
C ALA A 29 2.38 7.44 0.70
N GLU A 30 3.51 7.90 0.16
CA GLU A 30 3.89 9.31 0.14
C GLU A 30 2.84 10.17 -0.58
N LYS A 31 2.36 9.72 -1.75
CA LYS A 31 1.30 10.41 -2.50
C LYS A 31 0.00 10.49 -1.70
N CYS A 32 -0.41 9.40 -1.05
CA CYS A 32 -1.60 9.38 -0.21
C CYS A 32 -1.54 10.44 0.91
N VAL A 33 -0.42 10.51 1.63
CA VAL A 33 -0.21 11.52 2.68
C VAL A 33 -0.15 12.93 2.10
N LYS A 34 0.59 13.13 1.00
CA LYS A 34 0.68 14.41 0.29
C LYS A 34 -0.70 14.93 -0.16
N PHE A 35 -1.63 14.04 -0.50
CA PHE A 35 -2.99 14.38 -0.92
C PHE A 35 -4.01 14.40 0.22
N GLY A 36 -3.57 14.38 1.48
CA GLY A 36 -4.41 14.67 2.64
C GLY A 36 -4.89 13.46 3.45
N ALA A 37 -4.38 12.25 3.17
CA ALA A 37 -4.60 11.11 4.06
C ALA A 37 -3.88 11.35 5.40
N GLN A 38 -4.54 11.02 6.52
CA GLN A 38 -3.95 11.12 7.85
C GLN A 38 -3.26 9.83 8.30
N GLY A 39 -3.30 8.79 7.46
CA GLY A 39 -2.66 7.51 7.73
C GLY A 39 -2.67 6.58 6.51
N ILE A 40 -1.89 5.51 6.64
CA ILE A 40 -1.81 4.42 5.67
C ILE A 40 -2.15 3.13 6.41
N THR A 41 -2.96 2.29 5.79
CA THR A 41 -3.31 0.97 6.29
C THR A 41 -2.67 -0.08 5.39
N LEU A 42 -1.82 -0.91 5.98
CA LEU A 42 -1.21 -2.07 5.34
C LEU A 42 -1.59 -3.32 6.14
N HIS A 43 -1.73 -4.47 5.47
CA HIS A 43 -1.96 -5.75 6.15
C HIS A 43 -1.16 -6.85 5.46
N PRO A 44 0.11 -7.07 5.83
CA PRO A 44 0.87 -8.23 5.39
C PRO A 44 0.17 -9.52 5.83
N ARG A 45 -0.32 -10.29 4.86
CA ARG A 45 -0.92 -11.61 5.17
C ARG A 45 0.19 -12.65 5.28
N PRO A 46 -0.02 -13.75 6.04
CA PRO A 46 0.94 -14.84 6.10
C PRO A 46 1.30 -15.46 4.73
N ASP A 47 0.36 -15.38 3.76
CA ASP A 47 0.54 -15.87 2.39
C ASP A 47 1.14 -14.84 1.43
N GLU A 48 1.41 -13.61 1.91
CA GLU A 48 1.98 -12.51 1.13
C GLU A 48 1.24 -12.21 -0.20
N ARG A 49 -0.06 -12.52 -0.28
CA ARG A 49 -0.83 -12.43 -1.54
C ARG A 49 -1.02 -11.00 -2.07
N HIS A 50 -0.72 -9.98 -1.26
CA HIS A 50 -0.71 -8.56 -1.64
C HIS A 50 0.47 -7.83 -1.00
N ALA A 51 0.30 -7.25 0.18
CA ALA A 51 1.41 -6.73 0.97
C ALA A 51 2.25 -7.89 1.50
N LYS A 52 3.57 -7.76 1.40
CA LYS A 52 4.59 -8.64 1.95
C LYS A 52 5.06 -8.11 3.30
N PHE A 53 5.76 -8.92 4.08
CA PHE A 53 6.40 -8.44 5.31
C PHE A 53 7.57 -7.48 5.04
N SER A 54 8.14 -7.55 3.84
CA SER A 54 9.21 -6.66 3.39
C SER A 54 8.72 -5.29 2.88
N ASP A 55 7.41 -5.10 2.77
CA ASP A 55 6.80 -3.83 2.35
C ASP A 55 6.63 -2.88 3.54
#